data_AF-A0A9E3NQM9-F1
#
_entry.id   AF-A0A9E3NQM9-F1
#
_cell.length_a   1.000
_cell.length_b   1.000
_cell.length_c   1.000
_cell.angle_alpha   90.00
_cell.angle_beta   90.00
_cell.angle_gamma   90.00
#
_symmetry.space_group_name_H-M   'P 1'
#
loop_
_entity.id
_entity.type
_entity.pdbx_description
1 polymer ?
#
loop_
_entity_poly.entity_id
_entity_poly.type
_entity_poly.pdbx_seq_one_letter_code
_entity_poly.pdbx_strand_id
1 'polypeptide(L)'
;MEPTKLDDAVAPEGNKPAGMTAASIAKLAVAGALLVAIGVIARGAKPEELDVALPTPELFSEAAATCPRNDPAEARAIADDLRARADGARERSPFDPREALSAIKSYETAAACCRIAKDVEGADDAAHAARRMRDETLLDFRSRRVRLERLLIVKDYELAAQDVRVLRALTEGRQSEYSQWLGAVARDLENQQVENVR
;
A
#
# COMPACT_ATOMS: atom_id res chain seq x y z
N MET A 1 3.51 45.91 11.63
CA MET A 1 4.01 47.11 10.92
C MET A 1 5.51 47.11 11.12
N GLU A 2 6.25 46.50 10.19
CA GLU A 2 7.71 46.46 10.17
C GLU A 2 8.19 46.30 8.72
N PRO A 3 9.38 46.81 8.38
CA PRO A 3 9.61 47.48 7.10
C PRO A 3 10.09 46.58 5.96
N THR A 4 9.58 46.95 4.79
CA THR A 4 10.03 46.63 3.44
C THR A 4 11.54 46.85 3.28
N LYS A 5 12.28 45.81 2.85
CA LYS A 5 13.63 45.98 2.28
C LYS A 5 13.54 46.03 0.77
N LEU A 6 13.98 47.18 0.29
CA LEU A 6 14.12 47.66 -1.07
C LEU A 6 15.54 47.34 -1.55
N ASP A 7 15.65 47.03 -2.84
CA ASP A 7 16.82 47.08 -3.73
C ASP A 7 17.95 46.06 -3.56
N ASP A 8 18.21 45.32 -4.65
CA ASP A 8 19.48 45.43 -5.35
C ASP A 8 19.28 45.15 -6.85
N ALA A 9 19.49 46.20 -7.65
CA ALA A 9 19.46 46.20 -9.11
C ALA A 9 20.76 45.58 -9.67
N VAL A 10 20.64 44.48 -10.41
CA VAL A 10 21.75 43.90 -11.17
C VAL A 10 21.70 44.41 -12.62
N ALA A 11 22.84 44.94 -13.06
CA ALA A 11 23.06 45.62 -14.32
C ALA A 11 22.92 44.70 -15.55
N PRO A 12 22.57 45.26 -16.74
CA PRO A 12 22.51 44.52 -17.99
C PRO A 12 23.92 44.23 -18.55
N GLU A 13 24.31 42.96 -18.59
CA GLU A 13 25.52 42.54 -19.31
C GLU A 13 25.31 42.61 -20.83
N GLY A 14 26.27 43.27 -21.48
CA GLY A 14 26.25 43.63 -22.89
C GLY A 14 26.29 42.43 -23.83
N ASN A 15 25.33 42.45 -24.76
CA ASN A 15 25.22 41.52 -25.88
C ASN A 15 26.35 41.80 -26.91
N LYS A 16 27.32 40.88 -27.02
CA LYS A 16 28.34 40.89 -28.09
C LYS A 16 27.82 40.08 -29.29
N PRO A 17 27.67 40.66 -30.49
CA PRO A 17 27.39 39.89 -31.71
C PRO A 17 28.69 39.26 -32.22
N ALA A 18 28.96 38.01 -31.82
CA ALA A 18 30.06 37.23 -32.36
C ALA A 18 29.61 36.48 -33.62
N GLY A 19 30.38 36.68 -34.69
CA GLY A 19 30.14 36.23 -36.06
C GLY A 19 29.54 34.83 -36.22
N MET A 20 28.44 34.80 -36.96
CA MET A 20 27.80 33.60 -37.48
C MET A 20 28.68 33.01 -38.59
N THR A 21 29.60 32.12 -38.21
CA THR A 21 30.39 31.32 -39.14
C THR A 21 29.53 30.20 -39.73
N ALA A 22 29.68 29.94 -41.03
CA ALA A 22 28.90 28.98 -41.82
C ALA A 22 28.99 27.50 -41.37
N ALA A 23 29.78 27.21 -40.33
CA ALA A 23 29.82 25.89 -39.68
C ALA A 23 28.73 25.71 -38.59
N SER A 24 27.95 26.74 -38.28
CA SER A 24 26.97 26.74 -37.17
C SER A 24 25.57 26.24 -37.54
N ILE A 25 25.28 26.01 -38.83
CA ILE A 25 23.98 25.50 -39.29
C ILE A 25 23.80 24.02 -38.89
N ALA A 26 24.89 23.26 -38.73
CA ALA A 26 24.82 21.87 -38.28
C ALA A 26 24.50 21.70 -36.78
N LYS A 27 24.82 22.70 -35.93
CA LYS A 27 24.58 22.60 -34.47
C LYS A 27 23.17 23.02 -34.06
N LEU A 28 22.53 23.92 -34.81
CA LEU A 28 21.13 24.32 -34.59
C LEU A 28 20.12 23.24 -34.99
N ALA A 29 20.45 22.40 -35.98
CA ALA A 29 19.65 21.22 -36.32
C ALA A 29 19.64 20.18 -35.18
N VAL A 30 20.76 19.99 -34.47
CA VAL A 30 20.87 19.04 -33.35
C VAL A 30 20.13 19.55 -32.11
N ALA A 31 20.20 20.85 -31.80
CA ALA A 31 19.47 21.44 -30.67
C ALA A 31 17.94 21.44 -30.90
N GLY A 32 17.50 21.71 -32.14
CA GLY A 32 16.09 21.59 -32.53
C GLY A 32 15.58 20.15 -32.47
N ALA A 33 16.36 19.18 -32.94
CA ALA A 33 16.02 17.76 -32.85
C ALA A 33 15.93 17.26 -31.40
N LEU A 34 16.78 17.76 -30.50
CA LEU A 34 16.74 17.41 -29.07
C LEU A 34 15.50 17.98 -28.37
N LEU A 35 15.12 19.24 -28.67
CA LEU A 35 13.90 19.84 -28.11
C LEU A 35 12.62 19.22 -28.67
N VAL A 36 12.60 18.81 -29.94
CA VAL A 36 11.49 18.04 -30.53
C VAL A 36 11.42 16.64 -29.92
N ALA A 37 12.56 15.97 -29.70
CA ALA A 37 12.58 14.66 -29.04
C ALA A 37 12.05 14.74 -27.59
N ILE A 38 12.44 15.76 -26.82
CA ILE A 38 11.92 15.98 -25.46
C ILE A 38 10.42 16.34 -25.50
N GLY A 39 9.99 17.18 -26.46
CA GLY A 39 8.60 17.57 -26.63
C GLY A 39 7.67 16.43 -27.08
N VAL A 40 8.19 15.44 -27.82
CA VAL A 40 7.45 14.23 -28.21
C VAL A 40 7.32 13.25 -27.04
N ILE A 41 8.35 13.11 -26.20
CA ILE A 41 8.27 12.26 -25.00
C ILE A 41 7.27 12.84 -23.98
N ALA A 42 7.21 14.17 -23.82
CA ALA A 42 6.29 14.82 -22.88
C ALA A 42 4.82 14.88 -23.34
N ARG A 43 4.52 14.70 -24.63
CA ARG A 43 3.14 14.76 -25.19
C ARG A 43 2.45 13.40 -25.34
N GLY A 44 3.17 12.29 -25.15
CA GLY A 44 2.69 10.95 -25.51
C GLY A 44 2.12 10.10 -24.38
N ALA A 45 2.38 10.43 -23.12
CA ALA A 45 1.79 9.69 -22.00
C ALA A 45 0.34 10.16 -21.80
N LYS A 46 -0.57 9.64 -22.63
CA LYS A 46 -1.99 9.62 -22.26
C LYS A 46 -2.06 8.99 -20.87
N PRO A 47 -2.76 9.58 -19.90
CA PRO A 47 -2.94 8.98 -18.59
C PRO A 47 -3.46 7.57 -18.84
N GLU A 48 -2.63 6.58 -18.48
CA GLU A 48 -2.96 5.18 -18.63
C GLU A 48 -4.30 4.98 -17.94
N GLU A 49 -5.33 4.72 -18.75
CA GLU A 49 -6.68 4.53 -18.25
C GLU A 49 -6.59 3.37 -17.26
N LEU A 50 -6.89 3.65 -15.99
CA LEU A 50 -6.61 2.81 -14.83
C LEU A 50 -7.59 1.61 -14.78
N ASP A 51 -7.86 1.00 -15.94
CA ASP A 51 -8.84 -0.07 -16.19
C ASP A 51 -8.16 -1.45 -16.15
N VAL A 52 -7.34 -1.67 -15.12
CA VAL A 52 -6.76 -2.99 -14.86
C VAL A 52 -7.44 -3.54 -13.62
N ALA A 53 -8.42 -4.41 -13.83
CA ALA A 53 -8.95 -5.27 -12.78
C ALA A 53 -7.83 -6.19 -12.29
N LEU A 54 -7.03 -5.70 -11.33
CA LEU A 54 -5.90 -6.44 -10.80
C LEU A 54 -6.39 -7.70 -10.09
N PRO A 55 -5.67 -8.83 -10.24
CA PRO A 55 -6.01 -10.05 -9.55
C PRO A 55 -6.02 -9.81 -8.03
N THR A 56 -7.08 -10.27 -7.38
CA THR A 56 -7.21 -10.23 -5.92
C THR A 56 -6.08 -11.03 -5.29
N PRO A 57 -5.19 -10.42 -4.48
CA PRO A 57 -4.18 -11.20 -3.80
C PRO A 57 -4.85 -12.10 -2.76
N GLU A 58 -4.34 -13.31 -2.62
CA GLU A 58 -4.70 -14.16 -1.50
C GLU A 58 -4.16 -13.54 -0.21
N LEU A 59 -5.02 -13.31 0.79
CA LEU A 59 -4.65 -12.72 2.08
C LEU A 59 -4.21 -13.73 3.13
N PHE A 60 -4.44 -15.01 2.88
CA PHE A 60 -4.11 -16.10 3.80
C PHE A 60 -3.26 -17.11 3.04
N SER A 61 -2.67 -18.05 3.77
CA SER A 61 -2.06 -19.22 3.15
C SER A 61 -2.98 -20.40 3.42
N GLU A 62 -3.18 -21.26 2.43
CA GLU A 62 -3.88 -22.53 2.62
C GLU A 62 -3.08 -23.54 3.46
N ALA A 63 -1.82 -23.25 3.79
CA ALA A 63 -0.99 -24.13 4.60
C ALA A 63 -1.58 -24.29 6.00
N ALA A 64 -1.86 -25.55 6.37
CA ALA A 64 -2.38 -25.86 7.70
C ALA A 64 -1.40 -25.44 8.80
N ALA A 65 -1.90 -24.72 9.81
CA ALA A 65 -1.12 -24.39 10.98
C ALA A 65 -0.70 -25.65 11.74
N THR A 66 0.53 -25.64 12.25
CA THR A 66 1.12 -26.74 13.01
C THR A 66 1.39 -26.30 14.45
N CYS A 67 1.22 -27.21 15.42
CA CYS A 67 1.60 -26.91 16.79
C CYS A 67 3.12 -27.05 16.96
N PRO A 68 3.82 -26.11 17.61
CA PRO A 68 5.27 -26.20 17.83
C PRO A 68 5.67 -27.28 18.84
N ARG A 69 4.73 -27.84 19.61
CA ARG A 69 4.98 -28.89 20.60
C ARG A 69 4.12 -30.11 20.33
N ASN A 70 4.68 -31.28 20.60
CA ASN A 70 4.00 -32.58 20.47
C ASN A 70 3.56 -33.16 21.83
N ASP A 71 4.06 -32.63 22.95
CA ASP A 71 3.60 -33.01 24.28
C ASP A 71 2.21 -32.42 24.55
N PRO A 72 1.21 -33.21 25.00
CA PRO A 72 -0.15 -32.72 25.22
C PRO A 72 -0.27 -31.61 26.27
N ALA A 73 0.49 -31.66 27.37
CA ALA A 73 0.40 -30.69 28.45
C ALA A 73 1.04 -29.35 28.03
N GLU A 74 2.20 -29.40 27.38
CA GLU A 74 2.82 -28.20 26.80
C GLU A 74 1.97 -27.60 25.69
N ALA A 75 1.41 -28.43 24.80
CA ALA A 75 0.53 -27.99 23.73
C ALA A 75 -0.71 -27.28 24.28
N ARG A 76 -1.28 -27.78 25.39
CA ARG A 76 -2.41 -27.12 26.06
C ARG A 76 -2.03 -25.72 26.53
N ALA A 77 -0.94 -25.57 27.26
CA ALA A 77 -0.50 -24.27 27.77
C ALA A 77 -0.24 -23.27 26.64
N ILE A 78 0.36 -23.72 25.53
CA ILE A 78 0.58 -22.89 24.34
C ILE A 78 -0.76 -22.48 23.69
N ALA A 79 -1.72 -23.40 23.60
CA ALA A 79 -3.03 -23.08 23.04
C ALA A 79 -3.74 -21.99 23.86
N ASP A 80 -3.69 -22.07 25.18
CA ASP A 80 -4.31 -21.10 26.08
C ASP A 80 -3.66 -19.70 25.95
N ASP A 81 -2.33 -19.62 25.89
CA ASP A 81 -1.61 -18.37 25.65
C ASP A 81 -1.91 -17.77 24.27
N LEU A 82 -1.92 -18.60 23.21
CA LEU A 82 -2.25 -18.15 21.86
C LEU A 82 -3.69 -17.65 21.74
N ARG A 83 -4.65 -18.29 22.41
CA ARG A 83 -6.05 -17.82 22.46
C ARG A 83 -6.14 -16.46 23.14
N ALA A 84 -5.51 -16.29 24.30
CA ALA A 84 -5.51 -15.01 25.02
C ALA A 84 -4.90 -13.88 24.17
N ARG A 85 -3.79 -14.15 23.47
CA ARG A 85 -3.18 -13.19 22.54
C ARG A 85 -4.10 -12.88 21.35
N ALA A 86 -4.75 -13.89 20.78
CA ALA A 86 -5.65 -13.74 19.66
C ALA A 86 -6.89 -12.91 20.04
N ASP A 87 -7.46 -13.14 21.22
CA ASP A 87 -8.58 -12.33 21.74
C ASP A 87 -8.17 -10.86 21.90
N GLY A 88 -7.01 -10.59 22.49
CA GLY A 88 -6.50 -9.23 22.60
C GLY A 88 -6.22 -8.56 21.24
N ALA A 89 -5.66 -9.29 20.29
CA ALA A 89 -5.44 -8.79 18.93
C ALA A 89 -6.77 -8.53 18.20
N ARG A 90 -7.79 -9.38 18.40
CA ARG A 90 -9.14 -9.17 17.87
C ARG A 90 -9.79 -7.90 18.38
N GLU A 91 -9.63 -7.58 19.66
CA GLU A 91 -10.18 -6.33 20.22
C GLU A 91 -9.53 -5.08 19.63
N ARG A 92 -8.24 -5.17 19.24
CA ARG A 92 -7.49 -4.08 18.63
C ARG A 92 -7.63 -3.99 17.11
N SER A 93 -8.14 -5.04 16.45
CA SER A 93 -8.20 -5.10 14.99
C SER A 93 -9.01 -4.00 14.29
N PRO A 94 -10.02 -3.37 14.91
CA PRO A 94 -10.67 -2.19 14.30
C PRO A 94 -9.74 -0.99 14.14
N PHE A 95 -8.64 -0.92 14.89
CA PHE A 95 -7.68 0.20 14.89
C PHE A 95 -6.38 -0.13 14.14
N ASP A 96 -5.97 -1.40 14.12
CA ASP A 96 -4.83 -1.87 13.33
C ASP A 96 -5.20 -3.14 12.54
N PRO A 97 -5.35 -3.06 11.21
CA PRO A 97 -5.69 -4.22 10.37
C PRO A 97 -4.71 -5.39 10.47
N ARG A 98 -3.45 -5.14 10.86
CA ARG A 98 -2.44 -6.20 11.06
C ARG A 98 -2.76 -7.10 12.24
N GLU A 99 -3.43 -6.55 13.26
CA GLU A 99 -3.87 -7.31 14.43
C GLU A 99 -4.91 -8.36 14.05
N ALA A 100 -5.76 -8.11 13.04
CA ALA A 100 -6.68 -9.14 12.52
C ALA A 100 -5.92 -10.35 11.96
N LEU A 101 -4.89 -10.10 11.13
CA LEU A 101 -4.07 -11.16 10.54
C LEU A 101 -3.31 -11.95 11.61
N SER A 102 -2.78 -11.25 12.62
CA SER A 102 -2.10 -11.85 13.78
C SER A 102 -3.05 -12.73 14.61
N ALA A 103 -4.27 -12.23 14.87
CA ALA A 103 -5.30 -12.97 15.61
C ALA A 103 -5.70 -14.25 14.88
N ILE A 104 -5.96 -14.18 13.57
CA ILE A 104 -6.30 -15.36 12.75
C ILE A 104 -5.20 -16.42 12.86
N LYS A 105 -3.93 -16.05 12.63
CA LYS A 105 -2.80 -16.99 12.72
C LYS A 105 -2.68 -17.61 14.11
N SER A 106 -2.91 -16.81 15.15
CA SER A 106 -2.84 -17.28 16.55
C SER A 106 -3.95 -18.27 16.87
N TYR A 107 -5.20 -18.00 16.46
CA TYR A 107 -6.30 -18.96 16.60
C TYR A 107 -6.07 -20.26 15.82
N GLU A 108 -5.54 -20.19 14.59
CA GLU A 108 -5.25 -21.39 13.78
C GLU A 108 -4.19 -22.26 14.44
N THR A 109 -3.14 -21.63 14.98
CA THR A 109 -2.07 -22.32 15.71
C THR A 109 -2.60 -22.88 17.04
N ALA A 110 -3.45 -22.14 17.76
CA ALA A 110 -4.11 -22.61 18.97
C ALA A 110 -4.99 -23.84 18.69
N ALA A 111 -5.78 -23.82 17.61
CA ALA A 111 -6.60 -24.96 17.19
C ALA A 111 -5.72 -26.20 16.91
N ALA A 112 -4.57 -26.01 16.25
CA ALA A 112 -3.62 -27.09 16.03
C ALA A 112 -3.06 -27.67 17.34
N CYS A 113 -2.76 -26.82 18.32
CA CYS A 113 -2.27 -27.25 19.63
C CYS A 113 -3.35 -27.93 20.50
N CYS A 114 -4.60 -27.44 20.48
CA CYS A 114 -5.72 -28.10 21.15
C CYS A 114 -5.91 -29.54 20.64
N ARG A 115 -5.73 -29.77 19.32
CA ARG A 115 -5.76 -31.14 18.76
C ARG A 115 -4.69 -32.05 19.33
N ILE A 116 -3.44 -31.57 19.49
CA ILE A 116 -2.36 -32.33 20.15
C ILE A 116 -2.69 -32.60 21.63
N ALA A 117 -3.27 -31.61 22.32
CA ALA A 117 -3.71 -31.72 23.70
C ALA A 117 -4.95 -32.61 23.91
N LYS A 118 -5.57 -33.11 22.82
CA LYS A 118 -6.85 -33.84 22.83
C LYS A 118 -8.02 -33.03 23.40
N ASP A 119 -7.94 -31.71 23.37
CA ASP A 119 -9.08 -30.84 23.66
C ASP A 119 -9.84 -30.54 22.36
N VAL A 120 -10.87 -31.32 22.09
CA VAL A 120 -11.68 -31.20 20.86
C VAL A 120 -12.49 -29.91 20.86
N GLU A 121 -13.11 -29.56 21.99
CA GLU A 121 -13.95 -28.36 22.12
C GLU A 121 -13.11 -27.10 21.89
N GLY A 122 -11.96 -26.98 22.56
CA GLY A 122 -11.06 -25.85 22.35
C GLY A 122 -10.45 -25.79 20.94
N ALA A 123 -10.30 -26.93 20.26
CA ALA A 123 -9.85 -26.95 18.87
C ALA A 123 -10.92 -26.40 17.93
N ASP A 124 -12.18 -26.81 18.13
CA ASP A 124 -13.31 -26.37 17.32
C ASP A 124 -13.64 -24.90 17.53
N ASP A 125 -13.63 -24.44 18.79
CA ASP A 125 -13.82 -23.03 19.15
C ASP A 125 -12.78 -22.12 18.49
N ALA A 126 -11.50 -22.46 18.63
CA ALA A 126 -10.41 -21.67 18.06
C ALA A 126 -10.48 -21.69 16.52
N ALA A 127 -10.77 -22.84 15.91
CA ALA A 127 -10.92 -22.94 14.46
C ALA A 127 -12.13 -22.15 13.94
N HIS A 128 -13.24 -22.15 14.67
CA HIS A 128 -14.42 -21.35 14.33
C HIS A 128 -14.13 -19.85 14.43
N ALA A 129 -13.46 -19.41 15.50
CA ALA A 129 -13.04 -18.02 15.67
C ALA A 129 -12.12 -17.56 14.52
N ALA A 130 -11.14 -18.37 14.13
CA ALA A 130 -10.26 -18.09 13.00
C ALA A 130 -11.04 -17.93 11.68
N ARG A 131 -11.97 -18.85 11.38
CA ARG A 131 -12.78 -18.80 10.15
C ARG A 131 -13.65 -17.55 10.10
N ARG A 132 -14.40 -17.26 11.16
CA ARG A 132 -15.25 -16.07 11.24
C ARG A 132 -14.44 -14.79 10.99
N MET A 133 -13.29 -14.67 11.66
CA MET A 133 -12.43 -13.50 11.52
C MET A 133 -11.80 -13.38 10.13
N ARG A 134 -11.45 -14.51 9.50
CA ARG A 134 -11.01 -14.56 8.10
C ARG A 134 -12.11 -14.03 7.17
N ASP A 135 -13.34 -14.47 7.34
CA ASP A 135 -14.47 -14.04 6.51
C ASP A 135 -14.74 -12.53 6.65
N GLU A 136 -14.73 -12.03 7.89
CA GLU A 136 -14.84 -10.60 8.21
C GLU A 136 -13.72 -9.78 7.56
N THR A 137 -12.47 -10.24 7.69
CA THR A 137 -11.29 -9.57 7.11
C THR A 137 -11.34 -9.55 5.58
N LEU A 138 -11.77 -10.65 4.94
CA LEU A 138 -11.93 -10.73 3.49
C LEU A 138 -13.07 -9.82 3.00
N LEU A 139 -14.14 -9.68 3.77
CA LEU A 139 -15.23 -8.77 3.44
C LEU A 139 -14.76 -7.31 3.49
N ASP A 140 -14.09 -6.91 4.57
CA ASP A 140 -13.53 -5.55 4.72
C ASP A 140 -12.52 -5.24 3.61
N PHE A 141 -11.59 -6.16 3.33
CA PHE A 141 -10.62 -6.01 2.24
C PHE A 141 -11.29 -5.79 0.87
N ARG A 142 -12.30 -6.59 0.53
CA ARG A 142 -13.04 -6.46 -0.73
C ARG A 142 -13.80 -5.14 -0.80
N SER A 143 -14.46 -4.75 0.30
CA SER A 143 -15.20 -3.49 0.37
C SER A 143 -14.28 -2.28 0.16
N ARG A 144 -13.13 -2.25 0.84
CA ARG A 144 -12.14 -1.17 0.72
C ARG A 144 -11.53 -1.07 -0.66
N ARG A 145 -11.33 -2.19 -1.35
CA ARG A 145 -10.85 -2.20 -2.73
C ARG A 145 -11.79 -1.46 -3.67
N VAL A 146 -13.06 -1.88 -3.69
CA VAL A 146 -14.09 -1.24 -4.52
C VAL A 146 -14.25 0.22 -4.13
N ARG A 147 -14.18 0.53 -2.83
CA ARG A 147 -14.23 1.91 -2.35
C ARG A 147 -13.03 2.73 -2.84
N LEU A 148 -11.80 2.21 -2.76
CA LEU A 148 -10.61 2.87 -3.27
C LEU A 148 -10.73 3.19 -4.77
N GLU A 149 -11.15 2.22 -5.58
CA GLU A 149 -11.39 2.42 -7.01
C GLU A 149 -12.36 3.59 -7.25
N ARG A 150 -13.48 3.62 -6.51
CA ARG A 150 -14.45 4.71 -6.60
C ARG A 150 -13.87 6.05 -6.15
N LEU A 151 -13.12 6.09 -5.04
CA LEU A 151 -12.51 7.30 -4.49
C LEU A 151 -11.50 7.92 -5.46
N LEU A 152 -10.72 7.08 -6.15
CA LEU A 152 -9.81 7.53 -7.20
C LEU A 152 -10.57 8.15 -8.38
N ILE A 153 -11.69 7.56 -8.80
CA ILE A 153 -12.53 8.10 -9.90
C ILE A 153 -13.12 9.47 -9.55
N VAL A 154 -13.64 9.64 -8.33
CA VAL A 154 -14.24 10.92 -7.88
C VAL A 154 -13.21 11.91 -7.35
N LYS A 155 -11.92 11.56 -7.39
CA LYS A 155 -10.79 12.38 -6.93
C LYS A 155 -10.85 12.77 -5.46
N ASP A 156 -11.43 11.92 -4.62
CA ASP A 156 -11.39 12.09 -3.17
C ASP A 156 -10.09 11.48 -2.62
N TYR A 157 -9.00 12.24 -2.77
CA TYR A 157 -7.65 11.77 -2.47
C TYR A 157 -7.38 11.61 -0.98
N GLU A 158 -8.11 12.33 -0.11
CA GLU A 158 -7.96 12.20 1.34
C GLU A 158 -8.46 10.83 1.81
N LEU A 159 -9.69 10.45 1.44
CA LEU A 159 -10.24 9.15 1.78
C LEU A 159 -9.51 8.02 1.04
N ALA A 160 -9.10 8.23 -0.21
CA ALA A 160 -8.32 7.23 -0.95
C ALA A 160 -7.01 6.89 -0.22
N ALA A 161 -6.31 7.91 0.33
CA ALA A 161 -5.09 7.69 1.08
C ALA A 161 -5.33 6.87 2.36
N GLN A 162 -6.48 7.05 3.02
CA GLN A 162 -6.86 6.23 4.19
C GLN A 162 -7.04 4.75 3.81
N ASP A 163 -7.75 4.47 2.72
CA ASP A 163 -7.95 3.09 2.26
C ASP A 163 -6.67 2.43 1.77
N VAL A 164 -5.81 3.16 1.05
CA VAL A 164 -4.50 2.65 0.64
C VAL A 164 -3.66 2.26 1.86
N ARG A 165 -3.65 3.05 2.94
CA ARG A 165 -2.92 2.69 4.16
C ARG A 165 -3.41 1.37 4.76
N VAL A 166 -4.73 1.20 4.89
CA VAL A 166 -5.32 -0.03 5.44
C VAL A 166 -5.06 -1.24 4.53
N LEU A 167 -5.28 -1.09 3.23
CA LEU A 167 -5.06 -2.17 2.26
C LEU A 167 -3.59 -2.60 2.23
N ARG A 168 -2.65 -1.66 2.30
CA ARG A 168 -1.21 -1.97 2.40
C ARG A 168 -0.87 -2.73 3.67
N ALA A 169 -1.47 -2.36 4.81
CA ALA A 169 -1.28 -3.05 6.08
C ALA A 169 -1.81 -4.50 6.02
N LEU A 170 -2.96 -4.74 5.37
CA LEU A 170 -3.51 -6.08 5.16
C LEU A 170 -2.69 -6.93 4.18
N THR A 171 -1.95 -6.30 3.26
CA THR A 171 -1.08 -6.98 2.29
C THR A 171 0.40 -6.97 2.68
N GLU A 172 0.74 -6.58 3.91
CA GLU A 172 2.13 -6.48 4.34
C GLU A 172 2.87 -7.82 4.20
N GLY A 173 4.11 -7.77 3.71
CA GLY A 173 4.93 -8.95 3.47
C GLY A 173 4.57 -9.75 2.21
N ARG A 174 3.49 -9.40 1.49
CA ARG A 174 3.14 -10.02 0.21
C ARG A 174 3.83 -9.29 -0.95
N GLN A 175 4.40 -10.05 -1.88
CA GLN A 175 5.03 -9.53 -3.11
C GLN A 175 4.14 -9.79 -4.33
N SER A 176 2.91 -9.26 -4.31
CA SER A 176 1.96 -9.40 -5.43
C SER A 176 1.96 -8.15 -6.32
N GLU A 177 1.51 -8.27 -7.56
CA GLU A 177 1.27 -7.11 -8.44
C GLU A 177 0.36 -6.07 -7.78
N TYR A 178 -0.68 -6.55 -7.07
CA TYR A 178 -1.58 -5.69 -6.31
C TYR A 178 -0.88 -4.90 -5.21
N SER A 179 0.06 -5.50 -4.47
CA SER A 179 0.83 -4.79 -3.44
C SER A 179 1.74 -3.71 -4.03
N GLN A 180 2.29 -3.94 -5.23
CA GLN A 180 3.10 -2.97 -5.96
C GLN A 180 2.25 -1.81 -6.48
N TRP A 181 1.07 -2.12 -7.02
CA TRP A 181 0.08 -1.12 -7.43
C TRP A 181 -0.36 -0.22 -6.27
N LEU A 182 -0.69 -0.78 -5.11
CA LEU A 182 -0.98 0.03 -3.91
C LEU A 182 0.19 0.95 -3.54
N GLY A 183 1.43 0.49 -3.73
CA GLY A 183 2.63 1.29 -3.54
C GLY A 183 2.74 2.46 -4.54
N ALA A 184 2.35 2.26 -5.80
CA ALA A 184 2.30 3.31 -6.81
C ALA A 184 1.22 4.34 -6.49
N VAL A 185 -0.02 3.88 -6.24
CA VAL A 185 -1.14 4.74 -5.87
C VAL A 185 -0.81 5.58 -4.63
N ALA A 186 -0.16 4.99 -3.62
CA ALA A 186 0.26 5.74 -2.43
C ALA A 186 1.17 6.94 -2.76
N ARG A 187 2.15 6.76 -3.66
CA ARG A 187 3.06 7.83 -4.09
C ARG A 187 2.32 8.89 -4.90
N ASP A 188 1.40 8.48 -5.77
CA ASP A 188 0.63 9.40 -6.59
C ASP A 188 -0.29 10.29 -5.72
N LEU A 189 -0.94 9.69 -4.71
CA LEU A 189 -1.77 10.43 -3.76
C LEU A 189 -0.98 11.44 -2.94
N GLU A 190 0.25 11.11 -2.54
CA GLU A 190 1.15 12.05 -1.84
C GLU A 190 1.47 13.27 -2.70
N ASN A 191 1.76 13.09 -3.99
CA ASN A 191 1.99 14.19 -4.92
C ASN A 191 0.75 15.08 -5.09
N GLN A 192 -0.44 14.47 -5.22
CA GLN A 192 -1.71 15.20 -5.37
C GLN A 192 -2.07 16.03 -4.12
N GLN A 193 -1.73 15.54 -2.92
CA GLN A 193 -1.96 16.29 -1.69
C GLN A 193 -1.08 17.55 -1.59
N VAL A 194 0.16 17.48 -2.08
CA VAL A 194 1.06 18.65 -2.11
C VAL A 194 0.54 19.72 -3.07
N GLU A 195 -0.04 19.32 -4.21
CA GLU A 195 -0.59 20.24 -5.21
C GLU A 195 -1.82 20.99 -4.67
N ASN A 196 -2.70 20.33 -3.92
CA ASN A 196 -3.93 20.94 -3.38
C ASN A 196 -3.71 21.95 -2.24
N VAL A 197 -2.51 21.96 -1.62
CA VAL A 197 -2.18 22.89 -0.53
C VAL A 197 -1.63 24.23 -1.04
N ARG A 198 -1.24 24.30 -2.32
CA ARG A 198 -0.68 25.50 -2.95
C ARG A 198 -1.76 26.37 -3.58
#